data_AF-A0A7Y4QIG5-F1
#
_entry.id   AF-A0A7Y4QIG5-F1
#
_cell.length_a   1.000
_cell.length_b   1.000
_cell.length_c   1.000
_cell.angle_alpha   90.00
_cell.angle_beta   90.00
_cell.angle_gamma   90.00
#
_symmetry.space_group_name_H-M   'P 1'
#
loop_
_entity.id
_entity.type
_entity.pdbx_description
1 polymer ?
#
loop_
_entity_poly.entity_id
_entity_poly.type
_entity_poly.pdbx_seq_one_letter_code
_entity_poly.pdbx_strand_id
1 'polypeptide(L)'
;MKYNLPFNWFDVAVVLLVMVGYTRGRKRGMSVESISMLMWIGIAIVSAIAYEPLGLMIDSYAKFGKLTSFLMAYTIVALGIALVFSYVKQTIGKRLTGSDTFGKSEYYLGIPAGMLRFACVVLVFLALLNSRYYSTAEIKAQNKYDLDNYGSSFFPHLYTVQDDVFRKSFVGSNVKEHLDFLLIKPMNGSGVSAPVVKRKEFTLP
;
A
#
# COMPACT_ATOMS: atom_id res chain seq x y z
N MET A 1 29.19 13.60 13.22
CA MET A 1 28.69 13.24 11.87
C MET A 1 27.59 12.20 12.02
N LYS A 2 26.31 12.57 11.86
CA LYS A 2 25.22 11.59 11.75
C LYS A 2 25.27 11.05 10.31
N TYR A 3 25.61 9.78 10.14
CA TYR A 3 25.43 9.11 8.85
C TYR A 3 23.92 9.08 8.57
N ASN A 4 23.45 10.01 7.75
CA ASN A 4 22.07 10.07 7.28
C ASN A 4 21.93 9.06 6.15
N LEU A 5 22.12 7.77 6.45
CA LEU A 5 21.87 6.71 5.49
C LEU A 5 20.36 6.74 5.20
N PRO A 6 19.94 6.80 3.93
CA PRO A 6 18.51 6.80 3.54
C PRO A 6 17.86 5.42 3.74
N PHE A 7 18.41 4.60 4.64
CA PHE A 7 17.92 3.29 5.00
C PHE A 7 17.17 3.40 6.32
N ASN A 8 15.87 3.11 6.26
CA ASN A 8 15.00 3.06 7.42
C ASN A 8 14.60 1.62 7.75
N TRP A 9 13.92 1.41 8.88
CA TRP A 9 13.35 0.13 9.29
C TRP A 9 12.44 -0.47 8.21
N PHE A 10 11.76 0.37 7.42
CA PHE A 10 10.92 -0.06 6.31
C PHE A 10 11.72 -0.72 5.18
N ASP A 11 12.88 -0.18 4.81
CA ASP A 11 13.73 -0.78 3.78
C ASP A 11 14.22 -2.17 4.20
N VAL A 12 14.54 -2.34 5.48
CA VAL A 12 14.88 -3.65 6.06
C VAL A 12 13.69 -4.62 5.95
N ALA A 13 12.48 -4.16 6.27
CA ALA A 13 11.27 -4.97 6.14
C ALA A 13 11.00 -5.39 4.68
N VAL A 14 11.21 -4.49 3.71
CA VAL A 14 11.09 -4.82 2.28
C VAL A 14 12.10 -5.88 1.88
N VAL A 15 13.38 -5.72 2.25
CA VAL A 15 14.43 -6.70 1.95
C VAL A 15 14.08 -8.06 2.54
N LEU A 16 13.62 -8.10 3.80
CA LEU A 16 13.18 -9.34 4.45
C LEU A 16 12.01 -9.99 3.71
N LEU A 17 11.00 -9.22 3.30
CA LEU A 17 9.85 -9.73 2.54
C LEU A 17 10.27 -10.30 1.17
N VAL A 18 11.18 -9.61 0.47
CA VAL A 18 11.73 -10.08 -0.80
C VAL A 18 12.57 -11.33 -0.60
N MET A 19 13.35 -11.43 0.47
CA MET A 19 14.11 -12.64 0.83
C MET A 19 13.18 -13.83 1.17
N VAL A 20 12.05 -13.57 1.83
CA VAL A 20 11.00 -14.59 2.00
C VAL A 20 10.44 -15.01 0.64
N GLY A 21 10.25 -14.07 -0.29
CA GLY A 21 9.88 -14.36 -1.68
C GLY A 21 10.90 -15.23 -2.41
N TYR A 22 12.18 -14.91 -2.29
CA TYR A 22 13.28 -15.70 -2.84
C TYR A 22 13.28 -17.14 -2.33
N THR A 23 13.27 -17.31 -1.01
CA THR A 23 13.35 -18.64 -0.37
C THR A 23 12.11 -19.48 -0.66
N ARG A 24 10.93 -18.87 -0.70
CA ARG A 24 9.67 -19.54 -1.03
C ARG A 24 9.56 -19.90 -2.51
N GLY A 25 9.99 -19.00 -3.40
CA GLY A 25 10.07 -19.22 -4.84
C GLY A 25 10.99 -20.39 -5.19
N ARG A 26 12.15 -20.44 -4.52
CA ARG A 26 13.12 -21.55 -4.64
C ARG A 26 12.55 -22.91 -4.26
N LYS A 27 11.69 -22.98 -3.24
CA LYS A 27 11.15 -24.25 -2.70
C LYS A 27 9.93 -24.77 -3.47
N ARG A 28 9.19 -23.92 -4.15
CA ARG A 28 7.88 -24.26 -4.74
C ARG A 28 7.87 -24.36 -6.26
N GLY A 29 8.89 -23.82 -6.92
CA GLY A 29 8.98 -23.84 -8.37
C GLY A 29 8.01 -22.87 -9.07
N MET A 30 8.27 -22.61 -10.36
CA MET A 30 7.48 -21.67 -11.17
C MET A 30 6.03 -22.13 -11.38
N SER A 31 5.79 -23.43 -11.55
CA SER A 31 4.47 -24.01 -11.83
C SER A 31 3.44 -23.60 -10.77
N VAL A 32 3.85 -23.55 -9.50
CA VAL A 32 2.98 -23.19 -8.37
C VAL A 32 2.95 -21.68 -8.10
N GLU A 33 4.09 -21.00 -8.30
CA GLU A 33 4.22 -19.58 -7.96
C GLU A 33 3.71 -18.64 -9.06
N SER A 34 3.65 -19.08 -10.33
CA SER A 34 3.18 -18.27 -11.47
C SER A 34 1.75 -17.77 -11.31
N ILE A 35 0.80 -18.63 -10.92
CA ILE A 35 -0.60 -18.22 -10.67
C ILE A 35 -0.66 -17.20 -9.53
N SER A 36 0.13 -17.43 -8.47
CA SER A 36 0.14 -16.54 -7.32
C SER A 36 0.78 -15.19 -7.67
N MET A 37 1.83 -15.19 -8.49
CA MET A 37 2.47 -13.99 -9.02
C MET A 37 1.48 -13.19 -9.88
N LEU A 38 0.82 -13.83 -10.85
CA LEU A 38 -0.18 -13.20 -11.71
C LEU A 38 -1.35 -12.62 -10.91
N MET A 39 -1.79 -13.30 -9.86
CA MET A 39 -2.80 -12.77 -8.94
C MET A 39 -2.34 -11.45 -8.30
N TRP A 40 -1.13 -11.40 -7.74
CA TRP A 40 -0.64 -10.20 -7.06
C TRP A 40 -0.34 -9.04 -8.02
N ILE A 41 0.14 -9.34 -9.23
CA ILE A 41 0.27 -8.34 -10.30
C ILE A 41 -1.12 -7.82 -10.69
N GLY A 42 -2.09 -8.71 -10.89
CA GLY A 42 -3.47 -8.36 -11.21
C GLY A 42 -4.09 -7.47 -10.12
N ILE A 43 -3.92 -7.83 -8.84
CA ILE A 43 -4.37 -7.01 -7.71
C ILE A 43 -3.74 -5.61 -7.78
N ALA A 44 -2.41 -5.50 -7.94
CA ALA A 44 -1.72 -4.22 -7.93
C ALA A 44 -2.20 -3.31 -9.08
N ILE A 45 -2.30 -3.83 -10.31
CA ILE A 45 -2.65 -3.04 -11.49
C ILE A 45 -4.15 -2.74 -11.54
N VAL A 46 -5.00 -3.76 -11.41
CA VAL A 46 -6.45 -3.59 -11.58
C VAL A 46 -7.03 -2.76 -10.44
N SER A 47 -6.55 -2.94 -9.20
CA SER A 47 -7.03 -2.12 -8.08
C SER A 47 -6.60 -0.66 -8.25
N ALA A 48 -5.41 -0.38 -8.78
CA ALA A 48 -4.95 0.98 -9.07
C ALA A 48 -5.77 1.68 -10.17
N ILE A 49 -6.35 0.95 -11.12
CA ILE A 49 -7.19 1.53 -12.17
C ILE A 49 -8.65 1.63 -11.72
N ALA A 50 -9.15 0.60 -11.04
CA ALA A 50 -10.58 0.48 -10.72
C ALA A 50 -11.00 1.24 -9.46
N TYR A 51 -10.08 1.63 -8.57
CA TYR A 51 -10.46 2.27 -7.30
C TYR A 51 -11.18 3.61 -7.50
N GLU A 52 -10.80 4.40 -8.50
CA GLU A 52 -11.37 5.73 -8.75
C GLU A 52 -12.82 5.64 -9.26
N PRO A 53 -13.13 4.93 -10.37
CA PRO A 53 -14.50 4.82 -10.85
C PRO A 53 -15.41 4.12 -9.85
N LEU A 54 -14.97 3.01 -9.24
CA LEU A 54 -15.78 2.30 -8.25
C LEU A 54 -15.93 3.07 -6.95
N GLY A 55 -14.89 3.80 -6.55
CA GLY A 55 -14.94 4.65 -5.36
C GLY A 55 -15.94 5.79 -5.49
N LEU A 56 -16.05 6.40 -6.67
CA LEU A 56 -17.08 7.42 -6.96
C LEU A 56 -18.49 6.81 -6.96
N MET A 57 -18.65 5.59 -7.45
CA MET A 57 -19.93 4.87 -7.35
C MET A 57 -20.30 4.59 -5.89
N ILE A 58 -19.37 4.07 -5.08
CA ILE A 58 -19.64 3.79 -3.66
C ILE A 58 -19.99 5.07 -2.89
N ASP A 59 -19.28 6.17 -3.17
CA ASP A 59 -19.53 7.45 -2.52
C ASP A 59 -20.94 7.99 -2.83
N SER A 60 -21.42 7.82 -4.06
CA SER A 60 -22.74 8.31 -4.46
C SER A 60 -23.88 7.55 -3.78
N TYR A 61 -23.73 6.25 -3.53
CA TYR A 61 -24.74 5.43 -2.84
C TYR A 61 -24.67 5.56 -1.31
N ALA A 62 -23.47 5.49 -0.74
CA ALA A 62 -23.30 5.28 0.70
C ALA A 62 -22.89 6.54 1.47
N LYS A 63 -22.43 7.60 0.79
CA LYS A 63 -22.05 8.90 1.36
C LYS A 63 -21.07 8.83 2.55
N PHE A 64 -20.23 7.80 2.62
CA PHE A 64 -19.24 7.65 3.69
C PHE A 64 -18.09 8.67 3.60
N GLY A 65 -17.96 9.36 2.48
CA GLY A 65 -16.86 10.28 2.19
C GLY A 65 -15.88 9.66 1.20
N LYS A 66 -15.31 10.49 0.32
CA LYS A 66 -14.51 10.03 -0.83
C LYS A 66 -13.34 9.13 -0.43
N LEU A 67 -12.64 9.46 0.66
CA LEU A 67 -11.47 8.70 1.12
C LEU A 67 -11.85 7.26 1.52
N THR A 68 -12.88 7.10 2.34
CA THR A 68 -13.36 5.78 2.76
C THR A 68 -13.93 5.00 1.59
N SER A 69 -14.63 5.68 0.67
CA SER A 69 -15.18 5.06 -0.54
C SER A 69 -14.09 4.53 -1.47
N PHE A 70 -12.99 5.26 -1.65
CA PHE A 70 -11.87 4.82 -2.49
C PHE A 70 -11.08 3.68 -1.84
N LEU A 71 -10.87 3.73 -0.52
CA LEU A 71 -10.27 2.62 0.24
C LEU A 71 -11.11 1.34 0.16
N MET A 72 -12.44 1.47 0.30
CA MET A 72 -13.35 0.33 0.16
C MET A 72 -13.34 -0.21 -1.27
N ALA A 73 -13.40 0.65 -2.28
CA ALA A 73 -13.33 0.24 -3.68
C ALA A 73 -12.04 -0.55 -3.97
N TYR A 74 -10.89 -0.03 -3.57
CA TYR A 74 -9.61 -0.70 -3.73
C TYR A 74 -9.60 -2.07 -3.04
N THR A 75 -10.09 -2.14 -1.80
CA THR A 75 -10.13 -3.39 -1.02
C THR A 75 -11.08 -4.42 -1.64
N ILE A 76 -12.26 -3.99 -2.09
CA ILE A 76 -13.26 -4.86 -2.73
C ILE A 76 -12.71 -5.44 -4.04
N VAL A 77 -12.06 -4.62 -4.87
CA VAL A 77 -11.42 -5.09 -6.11
C VAL A 77 -10.30 -6.09 -5.81
N ALA A 78 -9.42 -5.76 -4.87
CA ALA A 78 -8.33 -6.64 -4.47
C ALA A 78 -8.84 -7.99 -3.96
N LEU A 79 -9.88 -8.00 -3.12
CA LEU A 79 -10.52 -9.22 -2.63
C LEU A 79 -11.20 -10.01 -3.75
N GLY A 80 -11.92 -9.34 -4.65
CA GLY A 80 -12.57 -9.98 -5.79
C GLY A 80 -11.56 -10.73 -6.67
N ILE A 81 -10.44 -10.07 -7.01
CA ILE A 81 -9.36 -10.70 -7.78
C ILE A 81 -8.74 -11.85 -7.00
N ALA A 82 -8.45 -11.66 -5.71
CA ALA A 82 -7.88 -12.71 -4.87
C ALA A 82 -8.78 -13.95 -4.81
N LEU A 83 -10.10 -13.77 -4.71
CA LEU A 83 -11.07 -14.86 -4.71
C LEU A 83 -11.10 -15.60 -6.05
N VAL A 84 -11.21 -14.87 -7.16
CA VAL A 84 -11.21 -15.46 -8.51
C VAL A 84 -9.93 -16.27 -8.74
N PHE A 85 -8.77 -15.71 -8.45
CA PHE A 85 -7.50 -16.41 -8.64
C PHE A 85 -7.30 -17.55 -7.64
N SER A 86 -7.82 -17.46 -6.42
CA SER A 86 -7.76 -18.58 -5.46
C SER A 86 -8.58 -19.76 -5.95
N TYR A 87 -9.76 -19.51 -6.52
CA TYR A 87 -10.60 -20.53 -7.15
C TYR A 87 -9.92 -21.17 -8.37
N VAL A 88 -9.34 -20.34 -9.26
CA VAL A 88 -8.56 -20.79 -10.41
C VAL A 88 -7.37 -21.64 -9.96
N LYS A 89 -6.63 -21.19 -8.94
CA LYS A 89 -5.49 -21.91 -8.38
C LYS A 89 -5.88 -23.28 -7.83
N GLN A 90 -7.03 -23.38 -7.15
CA GLN A 90 -7.50 -24.66 -6.61
C GLN A 90 -7.87 -25.65 -7.72
N THR A 91 -8.34 -25.14 -8.86
CA THR A 91 -8.82 -25.95 -10.00
C THR A 91 -7.67 -26.35 -10.94
N ILE A 92 -6.85 -25.39 -11.34
CA ILE A 92 -5.77 -25.57 -12.33
C ILE A 92 -4.45 -25.96 -11.66
N GLY A 93 -4.19 -25.46 -10.44
CA GLY A 93 -2.94 -25.72 -9.72
C GLY A 93 -2.69 -27.20 -9.48
N LYS A 94 -3.74 -27.99 -9.21
CA LYS A 94 -3.64 -29.45 -9.06
C LYS A 94 -3.14 -30.14 -10.33
N ARG A 95 -3.50 -29.61 -11.52
CA ARG A 95 -3.06 -30.14 -12.82
C ARG A 95 -1.62 -29.73 -13.14
N LEU A 96 -1.23 -28.50 -12.81
CA LEU A 96 0.11 -27.95 -13.06
C LEU A 96 1.21 -28.58 -12.20
N THR A 97 0.90 -29.09 -11.01
CA THR A 97 1.86 -29.89 -10.22
C THR A 97 2.10 -31.28 -10.80
N GLY A 98 1.20 -31.79 -11.64
CA GLY A 98 1.31 -33.12 -12.25
C GLY A 98 1.92 -33.09 -13.65
N SER A 99 1.83 -31.96 -14.36
CA SER A 99 2.46 -31.77 -15.66
C SER A 99 3.81 -31.07 -15.50
N ASP A 100 4.86 -31.67 -16.06
CA ASP A 100 6.25 -31.18 -16.08
C ASP A 100 6.40 -29.95 -17.00
N THR A 101 5.48 -28.98 -16.86
CA THR A 101 5.18 -27.91 -17.82
C THR A 101 6.33 -26.94 -17.98
N PHE A 102 7.17 -26.79 -16.94
CA PHE A 102 8.32 -25.90 -16.92
C PHE A 102 9.67 -26.64 -16.88
N GLY A 103 9.68 -27.96 -16.63
CA GLY A 103 10.88 -28.79 -16.62
C GLY A 103 12.06 -28.17 -15.85
N LYS A 104 13.26 -28.19 -16.42
CA LYS A 104 14.49 -27.63 -15.80
C LYS A 104 14.41 -26.13 -15.49
N SER A 105 13.50 -25.38 -16.11
CA SER A 105 13.32 -23.94 -15.86
C SER A 105 12.48 -23.65 -14.60
N GLU A 106 11.82 -24.67 -14.04
CA GLU A 106 10.92 -24.52 -12.89
C GLU A 106 11.63 -23.93 -11.66
N TYR A 107 12.90 -24.29 -11.47
CA TYR A 107 13.73 -23.74 -10.40
C TYR A 107 14.16 -22.29 -10.66
N TYR A 108 14.68 -22.01 -11.86
CA TYR A 108 15.22 -20.69 -12.21
C TYR A 108 14.14 -19.62 -12.27
N LEU A 109 12.94 -19.97 -12.71
CA LEU A 109 11.83 -19.03 -12.85
C LEU A 109 10.97 -18.93 -11.58
N GLY A 110 11.03 -19.92 -10.68
CA GLY A 110 10.35 -19.88 -9.39
C GLY A 110 10.89 -18.78 -8.47
N ILE A 111 12.20 -18.52 -8.49
CA ILE A 111 12.85 -17.47 -7.71
C ILE A 111 12.33 -16.06 -8.05
N PRO A 112 12.46 -15.57 -9.31
CA PRO A 112 11.98 -14.24 -9.68
C PRO A 112 10.47 -14.12 -9.54
N ALA A 113 9.69 -15.18 -9.80
CA ALA A 113 8.24 -15.17 -9.57
C ALA A 113 7.88 -14.96 -8.09
N GLY A 114 8.59 -15.64 -7.18
CA GLY A 114 8.43 -15.46 -5.75
C GLY A 114 8.80 -14.05 -5.28
N MET A 115 9.93 -13.52 -5.75
CA MET A 115 10.36 -12.15 -5.42
C MET A 115 9.36 -11.10 -5.92
N LEU A 116 8.92 -11.21 -7.18
CA LEU A 116 7.98 -10.29 -7.79
C LEU A 116 6.63 -10.29 -7.08
N ARG A 117 6.14 -11.46 -6.65
CA ARG A 117 4.93 -11.58 -5.84
C ARG A 117 5.00 -10.71 -4.59
N PHE A 118 6.09 -10.82 -3.82
CA PHE A 118 6.25 -10.05 -2.60
C PHE A 118 6.52 -8.57 -2.86
N ALA A 119 7.16 -8.22 -3.99
CA ALA A 119 7.24 -6.83 -4.43
C ALA A 119 5.84 -6.23 -4.69
N CYS A 120 4.97 -6.95 -5.39
CA CYS A 120 3.57 -6.52 -5.59
C CYS A 120 2.80 -6.41 -4.26
N VAL A 121 3.02 -7.32 -3.30
CA VAL A 121 2.44 -7.21 -1.95
C VAL A 121 2.86 -5.90 -1.30
N VAL A 122 4.16 -5.56 -1.34
CA VAL A 122 4.68 -4.29 -0.80
C VAL A 122 4.02 -3.10 -1.49
N LEU A 123 3.88 -3.11 -2.82
CA LEU A 123 3.22 -2.04 -3.57
C LEU A 123 1.75 -1.85 -3.16
N VAL A 124 1.01 -2.95 -2.95
CA VAL A 124 -0.38 -2.89 -2.47
C VAL A 124 -0.47 -2.26 -1.07
N PHE A 125 0.44 -2.64 -0.17
CA PHE A 125 0.52 -2.02 1.16
C PHE A 125 0.87 -0.53 1.08
N LEU A 126 1.81 -0.16 0.21
CA LEU A 126 2.16 1.24 -0.03
C LEU A 126 0.98 2.02 -0.61
N ALA A 127 0.21 1.45 -1.53
CA ALA A 127 -0.98 2.11 -2.09
C ALA A 127 -2.03 2.41 -1.02
N LEU A 128 -2.27 1.46 -0.11
CA LEU A 128 -3.18 1.65 1.02
C LEU A 128 -2.65 2.70 2.01
N LEU A 129 -1.34 2.66 2.29
CA LEU A 129 -0.70 3.61 3.20
C LEU A 129 -0.65 5.02 2.62
N ASN A 130 -0.53 5.20 1.30
CA ASN A 130 -0.48 6.51 0.64
C ASN A 130 -1.86 7.22 0.59
N SER A 131 -2.95 6.48 0.79
CA SER A 131 -4.32 6.97 0.56
C SER A 131 -4.76 8.12 1.47
N ARG A 132 -4.19 8.22 2.69
CA ARG A 132 -4.54 9.27 3.66
C ARG A 132 -3.47 10.35 3.71
N TYR A 133 -3.84 11.58 3.36
CA TYR A 133 -2.98 12.75 3.52
C TYR A 133 -3.26 13.43 4.86
N TYR A 134 -2.25 13.56 5.73
CA TYR A 134 -2.35 14.37 6.95
C TYR A 134 -1.83 15.79 6.67
N SER A 135 -2.64 16.80 6.95
CA SER A 135 -2.21 18.20 6.83
C SER A 135 -1.27 18.58 7.98
N THR A 136 -0.33 19.50 7.74
CA THR A 136 0.58 20.01 8.78
C THR A 136 -0.15 20.66 9.96
N ALA A 137 -1.35 21.19 9.72
CA ALA A 137 -2.21 21.74 10.78
C ALA A 137 -2.81 20.63 11.66
N GLU A 138 -3.24 19.52 11.06
CA GLU A 138 -3.79 18.36 11.78
C GLU A 138 -2.69 17.67 12.61
N ILE A 139 -1.49 17.52 12.05
CA ILE A 139 -0.34 16.94 12.77
C ILE A 139 0.00 17.79 14.02
N LYS A 140 0.00 19.13 13.89
CA LYS A 140 0.24 20.02 15.03
C LYS A 140 -0.89 19.97 16.06
N ALA A 141 -2.14 19.90 15.61
CA ALA A 141 -3.29 19.79 16.51
C ALA A 141 -3.28 18.45 17.27
N GLN A 142 -2.95 17.35 16.61
CA GLN A 142 -2.84 16.02 17.22
C GLN A 142 -1.68 15.97 18.23
N ASN A 143 -0.50 16.48 17.88
CA ASN A 143 0.64 16.52 18.79
C ASN A 143 0.38 17.39 20.02
N LYS A 144 -0.36 18.49 19.83
CA LYS A 144 -0.80 19.32 20.95
C LYS A 144 -1.77 18.56 21.85
N TYR A 145 -2.76 17.88 21.28
CA TYR A 145 -3.69 17.05 22.03
C TYR A 145 -2.97 15.96 22.83
N ASP A 146 -1.97 15.30 22.24
CA ASP A 146 -1.22 14.25 22.93
C ASP A 146 -0.34 14.80 24.06
N LEU A 147 0.28 15.96 23.84
CA LEU A 147 1.06 16.64 24.87
C LEU A 147 0.17 17.13 26.02
N ASP A 148 -1.01 17.68 25.70
CA ASP A 148 -1.94 18.24 26.68
C ASP A 148 -2.61 17.13 27.52
N ASN A 149 -2.90 15.95 26.95
CA ASN A 149 -3.55 14.85 27.68
C ASN A 149 -2.60 13.81 28.27
N TYR A 150 -1.49 13.50 27.58
CA TYR A 150 -0.59 12.40 27.95
C TYR A 150 0.82 12.88 28.33
N GLY A 151 1.10 14.19 28.24
CA GLY A 151 2.40 14.77 28.62
C GLY A 151 3.58 14.35 27.74
N SER A 152 3.35 13.48 26.75
CA SER A 152 4.38 12.97 25.84
C SER A 152 3.74 12.37 24.58
N SER A 153 4.44 12.45 23.46
CA SER A 153 4.06 11.85 22.18
C SER A 153 4.78 10.51 21.96
N PHE A 154 4.58 9.56 22.89
CA PHE A 154 5.28 8.27 22.88
C PHE A 154 4.73 7.30 21.81
N PHE A 155 3.46 7.44 21.42
CA PHE A 155 2.82 6.53 20.47
C PHE A 155 3.05 6.98 19.02
N PRO A 156 3.62 6.13 18.15
CA PRO A 156 3.78 6.44 16.74
C PRO A 156 2.41 6.51 16.06
N HIS A 157 2.16 7.61 15.36
CA HIS A 157 0.93 7.83 14.60
C HIS A 157 1.08 7.37 13.15
N LEU A 158 -0.02 7.18 12.45
CA LEU A 158 0.00 6.81 11.03
C LEU A 158 0.80 7.81 10.17
N TYR A 159 0.81 9.10 10.53
CA TYR A 159 1.58 10.10 9.81
C TYR A 159 3.10 9.94 10.00
N THR A 160 3.57 9.46 11.16
CA THR A 160 5.00 9.21 11.38
C THR A 160 5.46 8.00 10.57
N VAL A 161 4.62 6.96 10.49
CA VAL A 161 4.87 5.79 9.64
C VAL A 161 4.90 6.18 8.16
N GLN A 162 3.97 7.02 7.70
CA GLN A 162 3.96 7.52 6.32
C GLN A 162 5.21 8.35 5.99
N ASP A 163 5.64 9.25 6.88
CA ASP A 163 6.86 10.04 6.70
C ASP A 163 8.10 9.14 6.63
N ASP A 164 8.18 8.16 7.53
CA ASP A 164 9.24 7.16 7.58
C ASP A 164 9.32 6.29 6.32
N VAL A 165 8.17 5.94 5.72
CA VAL A 165 8.05 5.09 4.54
C VAL A 165 8.24 5.87 3.25
N PHE A 166 7.58 7.01 3.06
CA PHE A 166 7.57 7.73 1.78
C PHE A 166 8.65 8.80 1.64
N ARG A 167 9.24 9.28 2.74
CA ARG A 167 10.26 10.35 2.70
C ARG A 167 11.62 9.91 3.22
N LYS A 168 11.67 9.07 4.27
CA LYS A 168 12.94 8.64 4.87
C LYS A 168 13.48 7.31 4.32
N SER A 169 12.62 6.50 3.70
CA SER A 169 13.04 5.23 3.09
C SER A 169 13.44 5.43 1.62
N PHE A 170 14.49 4.70 1.24
CA PHE A 170 14.95 4.63 -0.14
C PHE A 170 13.90 3.99 -1.05
N VAL A 171 13.35 2.83 -0.68
CA VAL A 171 12.37 2.10 -1.50
C VAL A 171 11.08 2.90 -1.64
N GLY A 172 10.53 3.41 -0.55
CA GLY A 172 9.24 4.11 -0.61
C GLY A 172 9.32 5.44 -1.36
N SER A 173 10.44 6.18 -1.25
CA SER A 173 10.67 7.38 -2.06
C SER A 173 10.73 7.07 -3.55
N ASN A 174 11.50 6.04 -3.95
CA ASN A 174 11.61 5.64 -5.36
C ASN A 174 10.27 5.14 -5.94
N VAL A 175 9.49 4.40 -5.14
CA VAL A 175 8.15 3.95 -5.54
C VAL A 175 7.22 5.14 -5.73
N LYS A 176 7.27 6.14 -4.85
CA LYS A 176 6.45 7.34 -4.98
C LYS A 176 6.82 8.19 -6.20
N GLU A 177 8.09 8.21 -6.60
CA GLU A 177 8.55 8.99 -7.76
C GLU A 177 8.21 8.31 -9.10
N HIS A 178 8.40 6.99 -9.20
CA HIS A 178 8.29 6.26 -10.48
C HIS A 178 7.00 5.46 -10.64
N LEU A 179 6.34 5.11 -9.53
CA LEU A 179 5.19 4.20 -9.49
C LEU A 179 3.97 4.87 -8.82
N ASP A 180 3.90 6.22 -8.80
CA ASP A 180 2.78 6.97 -8.22
C ASP A 180 1.43 6.56 -8.82
N PHE A 181 1.41 6.18 -10.10
CA PHE A 181 0.19 5.72 -10.78
C PHE A 181 -0.38 4.41 -10.20
N LEU A 182 0.44 3.57 -9.55
CA LEU A 182 -0.03 2.38 -8.85
C LEU A 182 -0.53 2.69 -7.44
N LEU A 183 -0.19 3.86 -6.90
CA LEU A 183 -0.60 4.30 -5.58
C LEU A 183 -1.97 4.97 -5.67
N ILE A 184 -2.75 4.85 -4.59
CA ILE A 184 -3.98 5.63 -4.45
C ILE A 184 -3.57 7.09 -4.30
N LYS A 185 -4.16 7.98 -5.10
CA LYS A 185 -3.90 9.41 -5.00
C LYS A 185 -4.27 9.91 -3.60
N PRO A 186 -3.37 10.65 -2.91
CA PRO A 186 -3.68 11.18 -1.59
C PRO A 186 -4.82 12.18 -1.72
N MET A 187 -5.97 11.89 -1.11
CA MET A 187 -7.05 12.86 -1.02
C MET A 187 -6.87 13.71 0.23
N ASN A 188 -7.00 15.03 0.06
CA ASN A 188 -7.11 15.96 1.17
C ASN A 188 -8.22 15.44 2.09
N GLY A 189 -7.90 15.21 3.37
CA GLY A 189 -8.88 14.83 4.37
C GLY A 189 -9.90 15.95 4.56
N SER A 190 -10.89 16.05 3.69
CA SER A 190 -12.09 16.85 3.92
C SER A 190 -12.99 16.09 4.90
N GLY A 191 -12.53 16.03 6.15
CA GLY A 191 -13.29 15.63 7.33
C GLY A 191 -13.22 16.67 8.45
N VAL A 192 -12.30 17.63 8.38
CA VAL A 192 -12.34 18.87 9.16
C VAL A 192 -11.89 19.97 8.23
N SER A 193 -12.85 20.73 7.68
CA SER A 193 -12.57 22.08 7.21
C SER A 193 -11.73 22.74 8.30
N ALA A 194 -10.49 23.12 7.98
CA ALA A 194 -9.77 24.06 8.83
C ALA A 194 -10.77 25.15 9.20
N PRO A 195 -10.97 25.51 10.49
CA PRO A 195 -11.78 26.67 10.78
C PRO A 195 -11.12 27.78 10.00
N VAL A 196 -11.82 28.27 8.99
CA VAL A 196 -11.48 29.52 8.32
C VAL A 196 -11.46 30.50 9.47
N VAL A 197 -10.25 30.81 9.94
CA VAL A 197 -10.03 31.90 10.87
C VAL A 197 -10.46 33.11 10.08
N LYS A 198 -11.75 33.47 10.20
CA LYS A 198 -12.22 34.82 9.94
C LYS A 198 -11.36 35.67 10.87
N ARG A 199 -10.27 36.19 10.32
CA ARG A 199 -9.52 37.30 10.90
C ARG A 199 -10.57 38.39 11.07
N LYS A 200 -11.13 38.50 12.28
CA LYS A 200 -11.85 39.70 12.68
C LYS A 200 -10.78 40.78 12.62
N GLU A 201 -10.87 41.64 11.61
CA GLU A 201 -10.14 42.89 11.61
C GLU A 201 -10.52 43.60 12.91
N PHE A 202 -9.55 43.72 13.79
CA PHE A 202 -9.67 44.47 15.03
C PHE A 202 -9.50 45.94 14.63
N THR A 203 -10.58 46.55 14.14
CA THR A 203 -10.68 48.01 14.06
C THR A 203 -10.84 48.50 15.49
N LEU A 204 -9.78 49.08 16.03
CA LEU A 204 -9.86 49.87 17.26
C LEU A 204 -10.50 51.24 16.94
N PRO A 205 -11.28 51.79 17.88
CA PRO A 205 -11.92 53.11 17.77
C PRO A 205 -10.92 54.26 17.84
#